data_AF-A0A7C8Z875-F1
#
_entry.id   AF-A0A7C8Z875-F1
#
_cell.length_a   1.000
_cell.length_b   1.000
_cell.length_c   1.000
_cell.angle_alpha   90.00
_cell.angle_beta   90.00
_cell.angle_gamma   90.00
#
_symmetry.space_group_name_H-M   'P 1'
#
loop_
_entity.id
_entity.type
_entity.pdbx_description
1 polymer ?
#
loop_
_entity_poly.entity_id
_entity_poly.type
_entity_poly.pdbx_seq_one_letter_code
_entity_poly.pdbx_strand_id
1 'polypeptide(L)'
;LYTPAFLFGAASFFIFPDEGLRFFLLRLALTVHFLKRVLEALFVHKYGNTAVALEDAIPIALSYFLSTVTMIYAQHLSSELPEPSINLKYAGVALFLMGIGGNFYHHYI
;
A
#
# COMPACT_ATOMS: atom_id res chain seq x y z
N LEU A 1 6.69 -5.31 10.41
CA LEU A 1 5.26 -4.94 10.25
C LEU A 1 4.87 -4.78 8.78
N TYR A 2 5.51 -3.89 8.03
CA TYR A 2 5.05 -3.47 6.70
C TYR A 2 5.54 -4.35 5.53
N THR A 3 6.65 -5.07 5.70
CA THR A 3 7.33 -5.81 4.63
C THR A 3 6.43 -6.83 3.90
N PRO A 4 5.60 -7.64 4.56
CA PRO A 4 4.75 -8.60 3.85
C PRO A 4 3.78 -7.93 2.86
N ALA A 5 3.16 -6.82 3.28
CA ALA A 5 2.27 -6.04 2.43
C ALA A 5 3.01 -5.42 1.23
N PHE A 6 4.20 -4.85 1.46
CA PHE A 6 5.06 -4.34 0.38
C PHE A 6 5.43 -5.43 -0.63
N LEU A 7 5.90 -6.59 -0.16
CA LEU A 7 6.34 -7.69 -1.03
C LEU A 7 5.19 -8.22 -1.88
N PHE A 8 3.99 -8.36 -1.32
CA PHE A 8 2.83 -8.76 -2.11
C PHE A 8 2.44 -7.70 -3.14
N GLY A 9 2.43 -6.42 -2.75
CA GLY A 9 2.21 -5.31 -3.68
C GLY A 9 3.18 -5.36 -4.86
N ALA A 10 4.47 -5.53 -4.60
CA ALA A 10 5.50 -5.65 -5.64
C ALA A 10 5.32 -6.92 -6.50
N ALA A 11 5.05 -8.07 -5.87
CA ALA A 11 4.83 -9.33 -6.58
C ALA A 11 3.59 -9.28 -7.48
N SER A 12 2.56 -8.52 -7.10
CA SER A 12 1.31 -8.39 -7.89
C SER A 12 1.51 -7.83 -9.30
N PHE A 13 2.61 -7.11 -9.55
CA PHE A 13 2.97 -6.64 -10.89
C PHE A 13 3.31 -7.80 -11.84
N PHE A 14 3.81 -8.92 -11.31
CA PHE A 14 4.15 -10.11 -12.06
C PHE A 14 3.02 -11.15 -12.06
N ILE A 15 2.23 -11.22 -10.99
CA ILE A 15 1.12 -12.17 -10.86
C ILE A 15 -0.05 -11.78 -11.77
N PHE A 16 -0.31 -10.47 -11.92
CA PHE A 16 -1.42 -9.94 -12.74
C PHE A 16 -0.87 -8.98 -13.82
N PRO A 17 -0.18 -9.50 -14.85
CA PRO A 17 0.20 -8.67 -15.99
C PRO A 17 -1.07 -8.24 -16.75
N ASP A 18 -1.17 -6.96 -17.11
CA ASP A 18 -2.19 -6.44 -18.05
C ASP A 18 -3.64 -6.17 -17.56
N GLU A 19 -3.83 -5.75 -16.32
CA GLU A 19 -5.15 -5.38 -15.73
C GLU A 19 -5.59 -3.90 -15.93
N GLY A 20 -5.01 -3.19 -16.89
CA GLY A 20 -5.34 -1.80 -17.19
C GLY A 20 -4.95 -0.76 -16.12
N LEU A 21 -5.30 0.50 -16.37
CA LEU A 21 -4.77 1.65 -15.61
C LEU A 21 -5.29 1.72 -14.17
N ARG A 22 -6.57 1.42 -13.91
CA ARG A 22 -7.15 1.47 -12.55
C ARG A 22 -6.44 0.50 -11.61
N PHE A 23 -6.29 -0.73 -12.07
CA PHE A 23 -5.58 -1.76 -11.34
C PHE A 23 -4.11 -1.38 -11.11
N PHE A 24 -3.44 -0.91 -12.17
CA PHE A 24 -2.06 -0.43 -12.09
C PHE A 24 -1.87 0.65 -11.02
N LEU A 25 -2.73 1.66 -11.00
CA LEU A 25 -2.65 2.75 -10.03
C LEU A 25 -2.84 2.26 -8.59
N LEU A 26 -3.79 1.34 -8.36
CA LEU A 26 -4.03 0.78 -7.02
C LEU A 26 -2.82 0.00 -6.50
N ARG A 27 -2.30 -0.96 -7.28
CA ARG A 27 -1.13 -1.76 -6.86
C ARG A 27 0.11 -0.89 -6.69
N LEU A 28 0.28 0.13 -7.53
CA LEU A 28 1.38 1.09 -7.40
C LEU A 28 1.24 1.90 -6.11
N ALA A 29 0.05 2.42 -5.81
CA ALA A 29 -0.20 3.19 -4.59
C ALA A 29 0.10 2.37 -3.33
N LEU A 30 -0.40 1.13 -3.25
CA LEU A 30 -0.14 0.23 -2.13
C LEU A 30 1.36 -0.11 -2.00
N THR A 31 2.02 -0.42 -3.10
CA THR A 31 3.45 -0.76 -3.12
C THR A 31 4.30 0.42 -2.69
N VAL A 32 4.06 1.61 -3.24
CA VAL A 32 4.80 2.84 -2.88
C VAL A 32 4.53 3.21 -1.43
N HIS A 33 3.29 3.12 -0.96
CA HIS A 33 2.93 3.39 0.43
C HIS A 33 3.70 2.50 1.41
N PHE A 34 3.65 1.17 1.22
CA PHE A 34 4.33 0.24 2.12
C PHE A 34 5.85 0.26 1.95
N LEU A 35 6.37 0.52 0.75
CA LEU A 35 7.81 0.75 0.55
C LEU A 35 8.27 1.95 1.37
N LYS A 36 7.56 3.08 1.29
CA LYS A 36 7.84 4.28 2.08
C LYS A 36 7.85 3.95 3.57
N ARG A 37 6.84 3.21 4.08
CA ARG A 37 6.81 2.78 5.50
C ARG A 37 7.97 1.86 5.89
N VAL A 38 8.40 0.96 5.01
CA VAL A 38 9.60 0.13 5.23
C VAL A 38 10.85 1.01 5.34
N LEU A 39 11.04 1.94 4.39
CA LEU A 39 12.19 2.86 4.41
C LEU A 39 12.19 3.75 5.65
N GLU A 40 11.04 4.27 6.06
CA GLU A 40 10.94 5.06 7.28
C GLU A 40 11.26 4.27 8.54
N ALA A 41 10.82 3.01 8.63
CA ALA A 41 11.13 2.17 9.77
C ALA A 41 12.63 1.84 9.85
N LEU A 42 13.31 1.74 8.69
CA LEU A 42 14.74 1.44 8.61
C LEU A 42 15.64 2.66 8.81
N PHE A 43 15.25 3.83 8.31
CA PHE A 43 16.16 4.97 8.16
C PHE A 43 15.71 6.25 8.88
N VAL A 44 14.42 6.40 9.19
CA VAL A 44 13.88 7.65 9.76
C VAL A 44 13.55 7.50 11.23
N HIS A 45 12.83 6.43 11.61
CA HIS A 45 12.43 6.20 12.98
C HIS A 45 13.63 5.77 13.83
N LYS A 46 13.96 6.58 14.84
CA LYS A 46 14.89 6.17 15.91
C LYS A 46 14.10 5.47 17.00
N TYR A 47 13.94 4.16 16.87
CA TYR A 47 13.38 3.33 17.95
C TYR A 47 14.39 3.25 19.09
N GLY A 48 14.35 4.19 20.04
CA GLY A 48 15.12 4.10 21.26
C GLY A 48 14.58 2.95 22.11
N ASN A 49 15.27 1.80 22.15
CA ASN A 49 15.04 0.61 22.99
C ASN A 49 13.59 0.03 23.10
N THR A 50 12.57 0.62 22.48
CA THR A 50 11.19 0.14 22.51
C THR A 50 10.87 -0.54 21.19
N ALA A 51 11.24 -1.82 21.10
CA ALA A 51 10.76 -2.67 20.01
C ALA A 51 9.27 -2.98 20.24
N VAL A 52 8.51 -3.09 19.14
CA VAL A 52 7.13 -3.60 19.19
C VAL A 52 7.19 -5.06 19.63
N ALA A 53 6.38 -5.43 20.63
CA ALA A 53 6.30 -6.81 21.10
C ALA A 53 5.86 -7.75 19.96
N LEU A 54 6.41 -8.96 19.92
CA LEU A 54 6.17 -9.90 18.83
C LEU A 54 4.68 -10.28 18.72
N GLU A 55 4.01 -10.41 19.86
CA GLU A 55 2.58 -10.69 20.00
C GLU A 55 1.69 -9.64 19.33
N ASP A 56 2.11 -8.37 19.31
CA ASP A 56 1.43 -7.30 18.58
C ASP A 56 1.89 -7.22 17.12
N ALA A 57 3.19 -7.47 16.88
CA ALA A 57 3.77 -7.31 15.57
C ALA A 57 3.19 -8.27 14.52
N ILE A 58 2.87 -9.50 14.93
CA ILE A 58 2.28 -10.53 14.06
C ILE A 58 0.88 -10.13 13.57
N PRO A 59 -0.12 -9.85 14.43
CA PRO A 59 -1.46 -9.49 13.98
C PRO A 59 -1.46 -8.18 13.17
N ILE A 60 -0.62 -7.20 13.55
CA ILE A 60 -0.47 -5.96 12.77
C ILE A 60 0.07 -6.27 11.37
N ALA A 61 1.15 -7.06 11.24
CA ALA A 61 1.69 -7.42 9.94
C ALA A 61 0.68 -8.20 9.08
N LEU A 62 -0.04 -9.15 9.68
CA LEU A 62 -1.08 -9.93 8.99
C LEU A 62 -2.23 -9.04 8.52
N SER A 63 -2.70 -8.10 9.34
CA SER A 63 -3.77 -7.19 8.94
C SER A 63 -3.39 -6.34 7.71
N TYR A 64 -2.17 -5.78 7.69
CA TYR A 64 -1.68 -5.03 6.53
C TYR A 64 -1.54 -5.90 5.28
N PHE A 65 -1.02 -7.11 5.45
CA PHE A 65 -0.88 -8.07 4.37
C PHE A 65 -2.25 -8.45 3.78
N LEU A 66 -3.18 -8.90 4.62
CA LEU A 66 -4.52 -9.32 4.20
C LEU A 66 -5.31 -8.16 3.58
N SER A 67 -5.20 -6.95 4.14
CA SER A 67 -5.79 -5.75 3.55
C SER A 67 -5.25 -5.51 2.13
N THR A 68 -3.94 -5.59 1.94
CA THR A 68 -3.30 -5.41 0.62
C THR A 68 -3.74 -6.48 -0.37
N VAL A 69 -3.71 -7.75 0.04
CA VAL A 69 -4.16 -8.89 -0.79
C VAL A 69 -5.61 -8.70 -1.22
N THR A 70 -6.49 -8.38 -0.26
CA THR A 70 -7.93 -8.24 -0.51
C THR A 70 -8.21 -7.07 -1.44
N MET A 71 -7.55 -5.92 -1.26
CA MET A 71 -7.74 -4.76 -2.15
C MET A 71 -7.31 -5.05 -3.59
N ILE A 72 -6.13 -5.69 -3.77
CA ILE A 72 -5.64 -6.05 -5.10
C ILE A 72 -6.56 -7.08 -5.74
N TYR A 73 -6.93 -8.13 -5.00
CA TYR A 73 -7.79 -9.19 -5.53
C TYR A 73 -9.21 -8.69 -5.85
N ALA A 74 -9.78 -7.82 -5.01
CA ALA A 74 -11.09 -7.20 -5.28
C ALA A 74 -11.05 -6.34 -6.55
N GLN A 75 -9.96 -5.61 -6.78
CA GLN A 75 -9.79 -4.81 -7.99
C GLN A 75 -9.64 -5.68 -9.24
N HIS A 76 -8.95 -6.83 -9.14
CA HIS A 76 -8.84 -7.82 -10.22
C HIS A 76 -10.22 -8.38 -10.57
N LEU A 77 -10.98 -8.81 -9.57
CA LEU A 77 -12.35 -9.31 -9.79
C LEU A 77 -13.28 -8.25 -10.38
N SER A 78 -13.06 -6.98 -10.02
CA SER A 78 -13.84 -5.85 -10.55
C SER A 78 -13.48 -5.48 -11.99
N SER A 79 -12.38 -5.98 -12.56
CA SER A 79 -12.00 -5.74 -13.96
C SER A 79 -13.04 -6.28 -14.96
N GLU A 80 -13.83 -7.27 -14.55
CA GLU A 80 -14.91 -7.86 -15.36
C GLU A 80 -16.19 -7.01 -15.36
N LEU A 81 -16.27 -5.98 -14.52
CA LEU A 81 -17.45 -5.12 -14.40
C LEU A 81 -17.33 -3.87 -15.29
N PRO A 82 -18.48 -3.30 -15.73
CA PRO A 82 -18.47 -2.03 -16.47
C PRO A 82 -17.77 -0.91 -15.70
N GLU A 83 -17.03 -0.05 -16.40
CA GLU A 83 -16.42 1.11 -15.76
C GLU A 83 -17.49 2.02 -15.14
N PRO A 84 -17.31 2.49 -13.89
CA PRO A 84 -18.14 3.50 -13.27
C PRO A 84 -18.30 4.74 -14.14
N SER A 85 -19.53 5.28 -14.20
CA SER A 85 -19.88 6.49 -14.95
C SER A 85 -19.11 7.73 -14.48
N ILE A 86 -18.74 7.79 -13.20
CA ILE A 86 -17.95 8.86 -12.62
C ILE A 86 -16.49 8.40 -12.48
N ASN A 87 -15.58 9.10 -13.14
CA ASN A 87 -14.16 8.81 -13.08
C ASN A 87 -13.49 9.49 -11.88
N LEU A 88 -13.45 8.80 -10.74
CA LEU A 88 -12.78 9.27 -9.52
C LEU A 88 -11.27 8.94 -9.47
N LYS A 89 -10.71 8.28 -10.49
CA LYS A 89 -9.30 7.82 -10.51
C LYS A 89 -8.33 8.96 -10.20
N TYR A 90 -8.48 10.08 -10.92
CA TYR A 90 -7.58 11.23 -10.82
C TYR A 90 -7.70 11.97 -9.49
N ALA A 91 -8.93 12.12 -8.98
CA ALA A 91 -9.15 12.66 -7.64
C ALA A 91 -8.50 11.77 -6.57
N GLY A 92 -8.63 10.45 -6.70
CA GLY A 92 -7.97 9.48 -5.84
C GLY A 92 -6.44 9.58 -5.88
N VAL A 93 -5.84 9.74 -7.08
CA VAL A 93 -4.40 9.97 -7.22
C VAL A 93 -3.96 11.26 -6.53
N ALA A 94 -4.68 12.36 -6.72
CA ALA A 94 -4.36 13.63 -6.07
C ALA A 94 -4.41 13.54 -4.53
N LEU A 95 -5.46 12.90 -3.99
CA LEU A 95 -5.61 12.67 -2.55
C LEU A 95 -4.50 11.75 -2.02
N PHE A 96 -4.15 10.69 -2.75
CA PHE A 96 -3.06 9.80 -2.39
C PHE A 96 -1.71 10.54 -2.32
N LEU A 97 -1.38 11.34 -3.34
CA LEU A 97 -0.14 12.11 -3.37
C LEU A 97 -0.07 13.15 -2.24
N MET A 98 -1.17 13.84 -1.98
CA MET A 98 -1.27 14.77 -0.85
C MET A 98 -1.07 14.05 0.49
N GLY A 99 -1.74 12.91 0.68
CA GLY A 99 -1.66 12.12 1.90
C GLY A 99 -0.27 11.53 2.14
N ILE A 100 0.33 10.89 1.12
CA ILE A 100 1.66 10.28 1.26
C ILE A 100 2.75 11.34 1.46
N GLY A 101 2.65 12.48 0.76
CA GLY A 101 3.57 13.60 0.91
C GLY A 101 3.48 14.24 2.29
N GLY A 102 2.26 14.58 2.74
CA GLY A 102 2.03 15.13 4.07
C GLY A 102 2.46 14.18 5.19
N ASN A 103 2.20 12.87 5.04
CA ASN A 103 2.64 11.87 5.99
C ASN A 103 4.18 11.75 6.03
N PHE A 104 4.86 11.76 4.89
CA PHE A 104 6.33 11.75 4.87
C PHE A 104 6.93 13.01 5.51
N TYR A 105 6.39 14.19 5.19
CA TYR A 105 6.80 15.46 5.79
C TYR A 105 6.70 15.42 7.32
N HIS A 106 5.58 14.93 7.86
CA HIS A 106 5.36 14.80 9.30
C HIS A 106 6.27 13.77 9.99
N HIS A 107 6.74 12.75 9.28
CA HIS A 107 7.65 11.75 9.85
C HIS A 107 9.11 12.19 9.80
N TYR A 108 9.45 13.09 8.89
CA TYR A 108 10.82 13.57 8.70
C TYR A 108 11.19 14.72 9.66
N ILE A 109 10.23 15.57 10.02
CA ILE A 109 10.39 16.69 10.98
C ILE A 109 10.09 16.20 12.40
#